data_AF-A0A166W297-F1
#
_entry.id   AF-A0A166W297-F1
#
_cell.length_a   1.000
_cell.length_b   1.000
_cell.length_c   1.000
_cell.angle_alpha   90.00
_cell.angle_beta   90.00
_cell.angle_gamma   90.00
#
_symmetry.space_group_name_H-M   'P 1'
#
loop_
_entity.id
_entity.type
_entity.pdbx_description
1 polymer ?
#
loop_
_entity_poly.entity_id
_entity_poly.type
_entity_poly.pdbx_seq_one_letter_code
_entity_poly.pdbx_strand_id
1 'polypeptide(L)'
;MTMNDFMVALLRIDRPDAVFRLWDYMEVLYNVKPDSHSLDTLCRAARQAVKIDSNTFKGNIAMLGLSNPFLQPKAEPATREEMVRAMHAALSDHDHRKARSIWKGAPACDGVRTVFRELILGNWPSMRDVRAPAHAVRRPAEDDGPFAPFREVAQSISQSVSSPSRHPQGQPQAARHTPPLLSLLPSARHASVVPSDDAFQAYILLQGTSSCQHEIALTLAWMRALQVEPTRRTLCFALIFWAEVSVRGPLFEEWAVKNGTSEYGRLVEWIADWVGAAKAPNDGMVAAYLQEVAQAKDTSPTRKTLRIRRSTGREGER
;
A
#
# COMPACT_ATOMS: atom_id res chain seq x y z
N MET A 1 14.77 22.11 -10.45
CA MET A 1 14.62 20.73 -9.97
C MET A 1 14.19 20.82 -8.52
N THR A 2 13.00 20.31 -8.22
CA THR A 2 12.42 20.27 -6.87
C THR A 2 12.95 19.04 -6.11
N MET A 3 12.71 19.00 -4.79
CA MET A 3 13.03 17.81 -3.98
C MET A 3 12.26 16.57 -4.48
N ASN A 4 10.99 16.78 -4.86
CA ASN A 4 10.11 15.77 -5.43
C ASN A 4 10.67 15.19 -6.75
N ASP A 5 11.17 16.03 -7.66
CA ASP A 5 11.84 15.57 -8.90
C ASP A 5 13.03 14.65 -8.59
N PHE A 6 13.79 14.95 -7.51
CA PHE A 6 14.92 14.14 -7.08
C PHE A 6 14.48 12.80 -6.49
N MET A 7 13.46 12.78 -5.62
CA MET A 7 12.87 11.53 -5.10
C MET A 7 12.34 10.63 -6.24
N VAL A 8 11.65 11.21 -7.22
CA VAL A 8 11.17 10.49 -8.42
C VAL A 8 12.33 9.98 -9.27
N ALA A 9 13.41 10.75 -9.43
CA ALA A 9 14.62 10.29 -10.12
C ALA A 9 15.28 9.10 -9.42
N LEU A 10 15.35 9.10 -8.07
CA LEU A 10 15.86 7.98 -7.29
C LEU A 10 15.01 6.71 -7.47
N LEU A 11 13.68 6.82 -7.54
CA LEU A 11 12.82 5.66 -7.85
C LEU A 11 13.06 5.12 -9.28
N ARG A 12 13.28 6.00 -10.27
CA ARG A 12 13.56 5.58 -11.66
C ARG A 12 14.87 4.79 -11.80
N ILE A 13 15.80 4.92 -10.86
CA ILE A 13 17.05 4.14 -10.81
C ILE A 13 17.02 3.02 -9.74
N ASP A 14 15.84 2.58 -9.33
CA ASP A 14 15.60 1.51 -8.34
C ASP A 14 16.24 1.77 -6.96
N ARG A 15 16.31 3.03 -6.50
CA ARG A 15 16.88 3.43 -5.20
C ARG A 15 15.83 3.91 -4.18
N PRO A 16 14.82 3.10 -3.79
CA PRO A 16 13.85 3.48 -2.77
C PRO A 16 14.50 3.66 -1.39
N ASP A 17 15.61 2.98 -1.12
CA ASP A 17 16.39 3.12 0.11
C ASP A 17 16.96 4.54 0.28
N ALA A 18 17.38 5.18 -0.82
CA ALA A 18 17.80 6.58 -0.82
C ALA A 18 16.60 7.53 -0.65
N VAL A 19 15.41 7.18 -1.16
CA VAL A 19 14.18 7.96 -0.94
C VAL A 19 13.76 7.95 0.53
N PHE A 20 13.87 6.81 1.23
CA PHE A 20 13.60 6.74 2.68
C PHE A 20 14.55 7.63 3.49
N ARG A 21 15.86 7.61 3.17
CA ARG A 21 16.86 8.48 3.82
C ARG A 21 16.64 9.96 3.50
N LEU A 22 16.22 10.27 2.28
CA LEU A 22 15.90 11.63 1.89
C LEU A 22 14.66 12.13 2.64
N TRP A 23 13.61 11.32 2.76
CA TRP A 23 12.43 11.64 3.57
C TRP A 23 12.79 11.94 5.03
N ASP A 24 13.59 11.08 5.66
CA ASP A 24 13.99 11.23 7.06
C ASP A 24 14.76 12.53 7.34
N TYR A 25 15.53 13.03 6.37
CA TYR A 25 16.48 14.11 6.59
C TYR A 25 16.19 15.39 5.81
N MET A 26 15.20 15.44 4.91
CA MET A 26 15.07 16.59 3.98
C MET A 26 14.75 17.93 4.65
N GLU A 27 14.00 17.92 5.76
CA GLU A 27 13.77 19.15 6.53
C GLU A 27 15.06 19.62 7.21
N VAL A 28 15.81 18.72 7.84
CA VAL A 28 17.06 19.06 8.54
C VAL A 28 18.18 19.45 7.57
N LEU A 29 18.36 18.69 6.49
CA LEU A 29 19.46 18.87 5.54
C LEU A 29 19.20 20.01 4.55
N TYR A 30 17.98 20.15 4.04
CA TYR A 30 17.67 21.05 2.94
C TYR A 30 16.66 22.14 3.28
N ASN A 31 16.12 22.17 4.51
CA ASN A 31 15.03 23.06 4.93
C ASN A 31 13.78 22.92 4.04
N VAL A 32 13.55 21.72 3.51
CA VAL A 32 12.38 21.37 2.69
C VAL A 32 11.45 20.51 3.51
N LYS A 33 10.22 20.97 3.71
CA LYS A 33 9.15 20.19 4.35
C LYS A 33 8.50 19.23 3.35
N PRO A 34 8.05 18.04 3.78
CA PRO A 34 7.25 17.17 2.92
C PRO A 34 5.95 17.85 2.48
N ASP A 35 5.51 17.46 1.29
CA ASP A 35 4.19 17.73 0.74
C ASP A 35 3.46 16.42 0.34
N SER A 36 2.28 16.53 -0.27
CA SER A 36 1.51 15.38 -0.74
C SER A 36 2.24 14.51 -1.77
N HIS A 37 3.04 15.13 -2.65
CA HIS A 37 3.78 14.45 -3.69
C HIS A 37 5.01 13.73 -3.13
N SER A 38 5.66 14.29 -2.10
CA SER A 38 6.67 13.58 -1.32
C SER A 38 6.07 12.31 -0.69
N LEU A 39 4.85 12.37 -0.17
CA LEU A 39 4.15 11.25 0.49
C LEU A 39 3.70 10.17 -0.51
N ASP A 40 3.16 10.56 -1.67
CA ASP A 40 2.90 9.66 -2.80
C ASP A 40 4.19 8.92 -3.23
N THR A 41 5.28 9.66 -3.41
CA THR A 41 6.58 9.11 -3.78
C THR A 41 7.13 8.15 -2.72
N LEU A 42 6.93 8.44 -1.43
CA LEU A 42 7.28 7.55 -0.33
C LEU A 42 6.48 6.23 -0.35
N CYS A 43 5.17 6.29 -0.62
CA CYS A 43 4.33 5.09 -0.79
C CYS A 43 4.78 4.24 -1.98
N ARG A 44 5.14 4.88 -3.11
CA ARG A 44 5.72 4.19 -4.28
C ARG A 44 7.07 3.54 -3.94
N ALA A 45 7.91 4.22 -3.16
CA ALA A 45 9.22 3.72 -2.71
C ALA A 45 9.08 2.41 -1.92
N ALA A 46 8.18 2.35 -0.93
CA ALA A 46 7.95 1.14 -0.14
C ALA A 46 7.49 -0.06 -0.99
N ARG A 47 6.54 0.15 -1.91
CA ARG A 47 6.08 -0.88 -2.85
C ARG A 47 7.20 -1.40 -3.75
N GLN A 48 8.00 -0.49 -4.30
CA GLN A 48 9.15 -0.84 -5.15
C GLN A 48 10.22 -1.59 -4.36
N ALA A 49 10.48 -1.21 -3.12
CA ALA A 49 11.42 -1.89 -2.24
C ALA A 49 11.02 -3.34 -1.96
N VAL A 50 9.73 -3.59 -1.66
CA VAL A 50 9.21 -4.96 -1.50
C VAL A 50 9.34 -5.76 -2.80
N LYS A 51 9.03 -5.18 -3.95
CA LYS A 51 9.16 -5.86 -5.25
C LYS A 51 10.62 -6.20 -5.64
N ILE A 52 11.58 -5.40 -5.22
CA ILE A 52 13.01 -5.70 -5.41
C ILE A 52 13.44 -6.85 -4.48
N ASP A 53 13.08 -6.77 -3.20
CA ASP A 53 13.53 -7.72 -2.19
C ASP A 53 12.81 -9.07 -2.26
N SER A 54 11.55 -9.14 -2.70
CA SER A 54 10.79 -10.38 -2.90
C SER A 54 11.45 -11.34 -3.90
N ASN A 55 12.28 -10.81 -4.80
CA ASN A 55 13.05 -11.58 -5.78
C ASN A 55 14.42 -12.04 -5.25
N THR A 56 14.78 -11.67 -4.02
CA THR A 56 16.13 -11.82 -3.48
C THR A 56 16.09 -12.63 -2.19
N PHE A 57 16.78 -13.78 -2.17
CA PHE A 57 16.91 -14.63 -0.97
C PHE A 57 17.34 -13.85 0.30
N LYS A 58 18.13 -12.79 0.13
CA LYS A 58 18.55 -11.89 1.21
C LYS A 58 17.43 -11.01 1.77
N GLY A 59 16.40 -10.66 0.99
CA GLY A 59 15.21 -9.97 1.50
C GLY A 59 14.54 -10.82 2.57
N ASN A 60 14.31 -12.11 2.26
CA ASN A 60 13.74 -13.08 3.20
C ASN A 60 14.62 -13.26 4.45
N ILE A 61 15.95 -13.37 4.30
CA ILE A 61 16.87 -13.42 5.46
C ILE A 61 16.79 -12.14 6.30
N ALA A 62 16.74 -10.97 5.67
CA ALA A 62 16.71 -9.71 6.38
C ALA A 62 15.39 -9.54 7.15
N MET A 63 14.26 -9.99 6.58
CA MET A 63 12.97 -10.09 7.25
C MET A 63 12.99 -11.07 8.44
N LEU A 64 13.61 -12.25 8.30
CA LEU A 64 13.85 -13.17 9.43
C LEU A 64 14.73 -12.53 10.52
N GLY A 65 15.67 -11.67 10.11
CA GLY A 65 16.48 -10.86 11.01
C GLY A 65 15.64 -9.94 11.90
N LEU A 66 14.58 -9.32 11.37
CA LEU A 66 13.70 -8.43 12.14
C LEU A 66 13.01 -9.12 13.32
N SER A 67 12.79 -10.43 13.24
CA SER A 67 12.23 -11.24 14.33
C SER A 67 13.23 -11.58 15.45
N ASN A 68 14.50 -11.16 15.33
CA ASN A 68 15.53 -11.45 16.33
C ASN A 68 15.53 -10.39 17.46
N PRO A 69 15.11 -10.73 18.71
CA PRO A 69 15.03 -9.78 19.81
C PRO A 69 16.40 -9.28 20.31
N PHE A 70 17.51 -9.86 19.84
CA PHE A 70 18.87 -9.45 20.20
C PHE A 70 19.47 -8.42 19.24
N LEU A 71 18.80 -8.08 18.13
CA LEU A 71 19.26 -6.98 17.28
C LEU A 71 19.01 -5.64 17.96
N GLN A 72 20.09 -4.98 18.39
CA GLN A 72 20.01 -3.61 18.87
C GLN A 72 19.57 -2.69 17.72
N PRO A 73 18.58 -1.80 17.93
CA PRO A 73 18.23 -0.78 16.94
C PRO A 73 19.46 0.04 16.57
N LYS A 74 19.74 0.15 15.27
CA LYS A 74 20.82 1.02 14.81
C LYS A 74 20.47 2.45 15.18
N ALA A 75 21.28 3.09 16.02
CA ALA A 75 21.10 4.48 16.42
C ALA A 75 20.88 5.39 15.20
N GLU A 76 19.86 6.23 15.26
CA GLU A 76 19.62 7.26 14.25
C GLU A 76 20.75 8.30 14.32
N PRO A 77 21.19 8.86 13.17
CA PRO A 77 22.23 9.88 13.15
C PRO A 77 21.77 11.13 13.90
N ALA A 78 22.54 11.56 14.90
CA ALA A 78 22.18 12.69 15.76
C ALA A 78 22.69 14.02 15.18
N THR A 79 23.78 13.98 14.42
CA THR A 79 24.43 15.17 13.84
C THR A 79 24.13 15.33 12.35
N ARG A 80 24.20 16.57 11.86
CA ARG A 80 24.06 16.88 10.43
C ARG A 80 25.08 16.13 9.58
N GLU A 81 26.31 16.01 10.09
CA GLU A 81 27.44 15.35 9.46
C GLU A 81 27.23 13.84 9.35
N GLU A 82 26.55 13.22 10.33
CA GLU A 82 26.12 11.82 10.24
C GLU A 82 24.98 11.63 9.25
N MET A 83 24.00 12.54 9.20
CA MET A 83 22.92 12.50 8.21
C MET A 83 23.44 12.64 6.77
N VAL A 84 24.37 13.58 6.52
CA VAL A 84 25.04 13.73 5.22
C VAL A 84 25.84 12.48 4.87
N ARG A 85 26.63 11.92 5.82
CA ARG A 85 27.34 10.65 5.60
C ARG A 85 26.39 9.49 5.33
N ALA A 86 25.25 9.40 6.01
CA ALA A 86 24.25 8.37 5.77
C ALA A 86 23.57 8.52 4.39
N MET A 87 23.29 9.74 3.95
CA MET A 87 22.73 10.01 2.62
C MET A 87 23.75 9.72 1.50
N HIS A 88 25.00 10.14 1.66
CA HIS A 88 26.09 9.80 0.74
C HIS A 88 26.33 8.29 0.69
N ALA A 89 26.34 7.62 1.85
CA ALA A 89 26.47 6.16 1.92
C ALA A 89 25.29 5.44 1.28
N ALA A 90 24.07 6.00 1.28
CA ALA A 90 23.00 5.49 0.43
C ALA A 90 23.35 5.71 -1.05
N LEU A 91 23.50 6.96 -1.49
CA LEU A 91 23.67 7.29 -2.91
C LEU A 91 24.83 6.55 -3.60
N SER A 92 26.01 6.48 -2.98
CA SER A 92 27.20 5.82 -3.52
C SER A 92 27.18 4.29 -3.44
N ASP A 93 26.25 3.69 -2.69
CA ASP A 93 26.22 2.25 -2.52
C ASP A 93 25.53 1.58 -3.71
N HIS A 94 26.36 1.02 -4.58
CA HIS A 94 25.93 0.19 -5.72
C HIS A 94 25.70 -1.27 -5.34
N ASP A 95 25.83 -1.66 -4.05
CA ASP A 95 25.63 -3.04 -3.65
C ASP A 95 24.14 -3.44 -3.68
N HIS A 96 23.73 -4.03 -4.80
CA HIS A 96 22.44 -4.69 -4.98
C HIS A 96 22.15 -5.82 -3.97
N ARG A 97 23.12 -6.20 -3.12
CA ARG A 97 22.98 -7.27 -2.12
C ARG A 97 22.41 -6.80 -0.77
N LYS A 98 22.18 -5.51 -0.55
CA LYS A 98 21.51 -5.01 0.66
C LYS A 98 19.99 -5.01 0.48
N ALA A 99 19.28 -5.49 1.49
CA ALA A 99 17.82 -5.46 1.54
C ALA A 99 17.34 -3.99 1.50
N ARG A 100 16.59 -3.63 0.46
CA ARG A 100 16.04 -2.28 0.27
C ARG A 100 14.69 -2.11 0.96
N SER A 101 14.04 -3.21 1.33
CA SER A 101 12.73 -3.24 2.00
C SER A 101 12.79 -3.05 3.52
N ILE A 102 13.93 -2.70 4.11
CA ILE A 102 14.02 -2.38 5.55
C ILE A 102 14.23 -0.89 5.76
N TRP A 103 13.33 -0.27 6.52
CA TRP A 103 13.39 1.12 6.94
C TRP A 103 13.14 1.23 8.45
N LYS A 104 13.99 1.96 9.17
CA LYS A 104 13.96 2.12 10.64
C LYS A 104 13.84 0.82 11.45
N GLY A 105 14.39 -0.29 10.92
CA GLY A 105 14.32 -1.60 11.58
C GLY A 105 12.97 -2.32 11.44
N ALA A 106 12.11 -1.86 10.53
CA ALA A 106 10.85 -2.49 10.17
C ALA A 106 10.77 -2.70 8.64
N PRO A 107 9.81 -3.49 8.14
CA PRO A 107 9.52 -3.54 6.70
C PRO A 107 9.11 -2.15 6.20
N ALA A 108 9.58 -1.75 5.02
CA ALA A 108 9.38 -0.42 4.48
C ALA A 108 7.89 -0.08 4.29
N CYS A 109 7.06 -1.08 3.95
CA CYS A 109 5.61 -0.92 3.90
C CYS A 109 5.02 -0.56 5.28
N ASP A 110 5.47 -1.18 6.35
CA ASP A 110 4.99 -0.90 7.71
C ASP A 110 5.50 0.45 8.22
N GLY A 111 6.75 0.81 7.91
CA GLY A 111 7.31 2.13 8.20
C GLY A 111 6.53 3.26 7.50
N VAL A 112 6.27 3.12 6.18
CA VAL A 112 5.51 4.12 5.42
C VAL A 112 4.04 4.14 5.83
N ARG A 113 3.43 2.99 6.13
CA ARG A 113 2.08 2.92 6.70
C ARG A 113 2.00 3.62 8.05
N THR A 114 3.00 3.45 8.92
CA THR A 114 3.08 4.15 10.21
C THR A 114 3.15 5.66 9.98
N VAL A 115 4.05 6.14 9.12
CA VAL A 115 4.15 7.56 8.76
C VAL A 115 2.85 8.12 8.20
N PHE A 116 2.18 7.43 7.28
CA PHE A 116 0.89 7.87 6.72
C PHE A 116 -0.19 7.97 7.81
N ARG A 117 -0.28 6.97 8.70
CA ARG A 117 -1.24 6.96 9.81
C ARG A 117 -0.95 8.04 10.85
N GLU A 118 0.31 8.24 11.24
CA GLU A 118 0.73 9.30 12.16
C GLU A 118 0.44 10.69 11.61
N LEU A 119 0.66 10.88 10.31
CA LEU A 119 0.35 12.12 9.59
C LEU A 119 -1.16 12.41 9.61
N ILE A 120 -2.00 11.43 9.23
CA ILE A 120 -3.47 11.58 9.25
C ILE A 120 -3.97 11.84 10.68
N LEU A 121 -3.59 11.02 11.65
CA LEU A 121 -4.11 11.05 13.03
C LEU A 121 -3.46 12.12 13.93
N GLY A 122 -2.36 12.71 13.47
CA GLY A 122 -1.66 13.84 14.10
C GLY A 122 -2.14 15.18 13.55
N ASN A 123 -2.31 15.31 12.24
CA ASN A 123 -2.81 16.54 11.61
C ASN A 123 -4.33 16.69 11.79
N TRP A 124 -5.10 15.60 11.77
CA TRP A 124 -6.54 15.58 12.00
C TRP A 124 -6.93 14.59 13.11
N PRO A 125 -6.83 14.97 14.40
CA PRO A 125 -7.15 14.08 15.51
C PRO A 125 -8.56 13.47 15.48
N SER A 126 -9.54 14.15 14.88
CA SER A 126 -10.91 13.64 14.66
C SER A 126 -10.99 12.40 13.76
N MET A 127 -9.94 12.11 12.96
CA MET A 127 -9.86 10.89 12.15
C MET A 127 -9.73 9.60 13.00
N ARG A 128 -9.51 9.73 14.31
CA ARG A 128 -9.53 8.62 15.28
C ARG A 128 -10.94 8.08 15.51
N ASP A 129 -11.95 8.93 15.38
CA ASP A 129 -13.36 8.59 15.62
C ASP A 129 -14.07 8.09 14.34
N VAL A 130 -13.43 8.29 13.17
CA VAL A 130 -13.91 7.81 11.87
C VAL A 130 -13.87 6.28 11.83
N ARG A 131 -15.03 5.68 11.53
CA ARG A 131 -15.20 4.22 11.41
C ARG A 131 -15.14 3.79 9.96
N ALA A 132 -14.61 2.59 9.72
CA ALA A 132 -14.70 1.96 8.41
C ALA A 132 -16.18 1.63 8.08
N PRO A 133 -16.66 1.90 6.85
CA PRO A 133 -18.04 1.62 6.43
C PRO A 133 -18.31 0.13 6.19
N ALA A 134 -17.26 -0.66 6.03
CA ALA A 134 -17.28 -2.11 5.88
C ALA A 134 -16.12 -2.74 6.65
N HIS A 135 -16.26 -4.00 7.01
CA HIS A 135 -15.29 -4.77 7.78
C HIS A 135 -14.66 -5.88 6.94
N ALA A 136 -13.35 -6.07 7.09
CA ALA A 136 -12.66 -7.19 6.47
C ALA A 136 -13.14 -8.50 7.10
N VAL A 137 -13.49 -9.46 6.25
CA VAL A 137 -14.05 -10.76 6.64
C VAL A 137 -12.94 -11.77 6.92
N ARG A 138 -11.80 -11.64 6.23
CA ARG A 138 -10.53 -12.34 6.51
C ARG A 138 -9.64 -11.47 7.41
N ARG A 139 -8.96 -12.09 8.38
CA ARG A 139 -7.94 -11.45 9.23
C ARG A 139 -6.54 -11.85 8.76
N PRO A 140 -5.54 -10.94 8.76
CA PRO A 140 -4.20 -11.25 8.22
C PRO A 140 -3.42 -12.35 8.95
N ALA A 141 -3.78 -12.71 10.18
CA ALA A 141 -2.95 -13.56 11.05
C ALA A 141 -3.40 -15.03 11.15
N GLU A 142 -4.52 -15.40 10.50
CA GLU A 142 -5.14 -16.72 10.65
C GLU A 142 -5.05 -17.58 9.37
N ASP A 143 -4.59 -17.01 8.25
CA ASP A 143 -4.79 -17.58 6.90
C ASP A 143 -3.53 -17.38 6.01
N ASP A 144 -2.33 -17.69 6.53
CA ASP A 144 -1.03 -17.72 5.80
C ASP A 144 -0.96 -18.85 4.72
N GLY A 145 -2.11 -19.28 4.19
CA GLY A 145 -2.23 -20.31 3.16
C GLY A 145 -1.75 -19.80 1.79
N PRO A 146 -0.83 -20.51 1.12
CA PRO A 146 -0.20 -20.02 -0.12
C PRO A 146 -1.07 -20.27 -1.37
N PHE A 147 -2.31 -19.74 -1.42
CA PHE A 147 -3.16 -19.80 -2.61
C PHE A 147 -3.82 -18.45 -2.92
N ALA A 148 -3.62 -17.98 -4.15
CA ALA A 148 -3.94 -16.61 -4.57
C ALA A 148 -5.43 -16.44 -4.98
N PRO A 149 -6.27 -15.72 -4.21
CA PRO A 149 -7.70 -15.58 -4.49
C PRO A 149 -8.00 -14.70 -5.71
N PHE A 150 -7.02 -13.96 -6.25
CA PHE A 150 -7.19 -13.06 -7.39
C PHE A 150 -7.73 -13.78 -8.64
N ARG A 151 -7.39 -15.06 -8.82
CA ARG A 151 -7.87 -15.87 -9.95
C ARG A 151 -9.35 -16.25 -9.81
N GLU A 152 -9.84 -16.44 -8.58
CA GLU A 152 -11.25 -16.78 -8.31
C GLU A 152 -12.13 -15.54 -8.40
N VAL A 153 -11.70 -14.41 -7.85
CA VAL A 153 -12.44 -13.13 -7.91
C VAL A 153 -12.64 -12.65 -9.36
N ALA A 154 -11.62 -12.78 -10.22
CA ALA A 154 -11.76 -12.46 -11.64
C ALA A 154 -12.77 -13.36 -12.37
N GLN A 155 -12.98 -14.59 -11.90
CA GLN A 155 -13.93 -15.53 -12.47
C GLN A 155 -15.36 -15.26 -11.99
N SER A 156 -15.58 -14.94 -10.71
CA SER A 156 -16.93 -14.70 -10.17
C SER A 156 -17.57 -13.41 -10.70
N ILE A 157 -16.80 -12.33 -10.87
CA ILE A 157 -17.29 -11.05 -11.46
C ILE A 157 -17.85 -11.27 -12.87
N SER A 158 -17.38 -12.30 -13.59
CA SER A 158 -17.79 -12.58 -14.98
C SER A 158 -19.11 -13.36 -15.10
N GLN A 159 -19.70 -13.85 -14.01
CA GLN A 159 -20.81 -14.84 -14.06
C GLN A 159 -22.15 -14.36 -13.48
N SER A 160 -22.17 -13.28 -12.69
CA SER A 160 -23.38 -12.80 -12.00
C SER A 160 -24.31 -11.94 -12.88
N VAL A 161 -25.07 -12.58 -13.77
CA VAL A 161 -26.19 -11.93 -14.49
C VAL A 161 -27.41 -12.88 -14.58
N SER A 162 -28.52 -12.51 -13.91
CA SER A 162 -29.90 -13.06 -13.98
C SER A 162 -30.37 -14.04 -12.87
N SER A 163 -31.22 -13.58 -11.92
CA SER A 163 -32.44 -14.27 -11.39
C SER A 163 -33.07 -13.56 -10.16
N PRO A 164 -34.38 -13.76 -9.82
CA PRO A 164 -35.09 -12.99 -8.78
C PRO A 164 -35.42 -13.72 -7.44
N SER A 165 -35.50 -12.88 -6.39
CA SER A 165 -35.68 -13.05 -4.93
C SER A 165 -36.81 -13.91 -4.31
N ARG A 166 -36.59 -14.33 -3.03
CA ARG A 166 -37.61 -14.52 -1.95
C ARG A 166 -36.97 -14.52 -0.52
N HIS A 167 -37.78 -14.60 0.56
CA HIS A 167 -37.58 -13.98 1.90
C HIS A 167 -37.05 -14.89 3.08
N PRO A 168 -36.76 -14.37 4.33
CA PRO A 168 -35.52 -14.73 5.09
C PRO A 168 -35.63 -15.11 6.61
N GLN A 169 -34.49 -15.48 7.26
CA GLN A 169 -34.03 -15.24 8.68
C GLN A 169 -32.76 -16.09 9.04
N GLY A 170 -31.82 -15.74 9.96
CA GLY A 170 -31.27 -14.43 10.38
C GLY A 170 -30.96 -14.17 11.90
N GLN A 171 -29.73 -14.36 12.44
CA GLN A 171 -29.18 -13.64 13.65
C GLN A 171 -27.64 -13.83 13.94
N PRO A 172 -26.91 -12.90 14.64
CA PRO A 172 -25.44 -12.92 14.86
C PRO A 172 -24.91 -12.79 16.32
N GLN A 173 -23.59 -12.95 16.57
CA GLN A 173 -22.89 -12.61 17.85
C GLN A 173 -21.46 -12.00 17.66
N ALA A 174 -20.90 -11.39 18.70
CA ALA A 174 -19.83 -10.36 18.65
C ALA A 174 -18.50 -10.70 19.35
N ALA A 175 -17.44 -9.91 19.08
CA ALA A 175 -16.08 -10.06 19.62
C ALA A 175 -15.59 -8.83 20.42
N ARG A 176 -14.62 -9.03 21.33
CA ARG A 176 -14.01 -7.99 22.21
C ARG A 176 -12.60 -7.59 21.77
N HIS A 177 -12.22 -6.34 22.03
CA HIS A 177 -10.84 -5.81 21.91
C HIS A 177 -10.51 -4.87 23.08
N THR A 178 -9.23 -4.78 23.45
CA THR A 178 -8.67 -3.81 24.43
C THR A 178 -7.36 -3.21 23.90
N PRO A 179 -7.19 -1.87 23.85
CA PRO A 179 -5.94 -1.22 23.49
C PRO A 179 -5.22 -0.58 24.71
N PRO A 180 -3.87 -0.46 24.69
CA PRO A 180 -3.13 0.26 25.72
C PRO A 180 -2.85 1.75 25.36
N LEU A 181 -3.03 2.58 26.39
CA LEU A 181 -2.51 3.91 26.74
C LEU A 181 -1.90 4.87 25.68
N LEU A 182 -2.30 6.14 25.83
CA LEU A 182 -1.87 7.32 25.06
C LEU A 182 -0.55 7.89 25.58
N SER A 183 0.46 7.95 24.71
CA SER A 183 1.69 8.74 24.93
C SER A 183 1.52 10.18 24.45
N LEU A 184 2.20 11.11 25.13
CA LEU A 184 2.25 12.55 24.83
C LEU A 184 2.50 12.80 23.33
N LEU A 185 1.60 13.57 22.70
CA LEU A 185 1.64 13.85 21.25
C LEU A 185 2.97 14.51 20.87
N PRO A 186 3.84 13.85 20.07
CA PRO A 186 4.98 14.51 19.46
C PRO A 186 4.45 15.61 18.53
N SER A 187 5.09 16.79 18.54
CA SER A 187 4.78 17.86 17.60
C SER A 187 4.65 17.30 16.19
N ALA A 188 3.53 17.56 15.50
CA ALA A 188 3.20 16.98 14.21
C ALA A 188 4.26 17.37 13.16
N ARG A 189 5.30 16.53 13.01
CA ARG A 189 6.47 16.76 12.13
C ARG A 189 6.09 16.98 10.67
N HIS A 190 4.86 16.63 10.29
CA HIS A 190 4.35 16.69 8.93
C HIS A 190 3.03 17.48 8.83
N ALA A 191 2.82 18.47 9.71
CA ALA A 191 1.64 19.35 9.73
C ALA A 191 1.38 20.11 8.41
N SER A 192 2.39 20.26 7.54
CA SER A 192 2.26 20.87 6.22
C SER A 192 1.66 19.95 5.15
N VAL A 193 1.61 18.64 5.39
CA VAL A 193 1.17 17.67 4.37
C VAL A 193 -0.34 17.53 4.40
N VAL A 194 -1.00 18.02 3.34
CA VAL A 194 -2.40 17.73 3.03
C VAL A 194 -2.46 16.65 1.95
N PRO A 195 -2.92 15.42 2.25
CA PRO A 195 -2.92 14.32 1.30
C PRO A 195 -3.95 14.52 0.19
N SER A 196 -3.51 14.37 -1.06
CA SER A 196 -4.34 14.39 -2.28
C SER A 196 -4.83 13.00 -2.67
N ASP A 197 -5.72 12.91 -3.68
CA ASP A 197 -6.15 11.62 -4.26
C ASP A 197 -4.95 10.75 -4.67
N ASP A 198 -3.91 11.31 -5.32
CA ASP A 198 -2.69 10.57 -5.69
C ASP A 198 -2.00 9.91 -4.48
N ALA A 199 -1.86 10.65 -3.36
CA ALA A 199 -1.23 10.13 -2.15
C ALA A 199 -2.08 9.02 -1.51
N PHE A 200 -3.41 9.19 -1.48
CA PHE A 200 -4.33 8.15 -1.04
C PHE A 200 -4.35 6.93 -1.98
N GLN A 201 -4.28 7.13 -3.30
CA GLN A 201 -4.19 6.07 -4.30
C GLN A 201 -2.91 5.25 -4.12
N ALA A 202 -1.77 5.91 -3.93
CA ALA A 202 -0.50 5.25 -3.67
C ALA A 202 -0.50 4.51 -2.33
N TYR A 203 -1.19 5.03 -1.32
CA TYR A 203 -1.37 4.36 -0.02
C TYR A 203 -2.34 3.17 -0.10
N ILE A 204 -3.43 3.26 -0.85
CA ILE A 204 -4.34 2.14 -1.14
C ILE A 204 -3.61 1.05 -1.93
N LEU A 205 -2.77 1.43 -2.90
CA LEU A 205 -1.89 0.48 -3.60
C LEU A 205 -0.85 -0.15 -2.65
N LEU A 206 -0.35 0.58 -1.65
CA LEU A 206 0.57 0.06 -0.62
C LEU A 206 -0.15 -0.96 0.27
N GLN A 207 -1.34 -0.63 0.76
CA GLN A 207 -2.21 -1.54 1.52
C GLN A 207 -2.58 -2.78 0.69
N GLY A 208 -2.90 -2.58 -0.59
CA GLY A 208 -3.25 -3.60 -1.58
C GLY A 208 -2.14 -4.61 -1.91
N THR A 209 -0.88 -4.15 -1.87
CA THR A 209 0.31 -4.95 -2.20
C THR A 209 1.11 -5.41 -0.98
N SER A 210 0.62 -5.13 0.23
CA SER A 210 1.09 -5.67 1.52
C SER A 210 0.01 -6.56 2.15
N SER A 211 0.07 -6.87 3.44
CA SER A 211 -0.98 -7.60 4.20
C SER A 211 -2.05 -6.68 4.81
N CYS A 212 -2.12 -5.43 4.35
CA CYS A 212 -2.94 -4.36 4.96
C CYS A 212 -4.23 -4.01 4.20
N GLN A 213 -4.71 -4.87 3.29
CA GLN A 213 -5.96 -4.65 2.53
C GLN A 213 -7.17 -4.38 3.44
N HIS A 214 -7.17 -4.99 4.63
CA HIS A 214 -8.21 -4.85 5.64
C HIS A 214 -8.41 -3.41 6.15
N GLU A 215 -7.46 -2.51 5.91
CA GLU A 215 -7.57 -1.08 6.25
C GLU A 215 -8.18 -0.21 5.14
N ILE A 216 -8.35 -0.72 3.90
CA ILE A 216 -8.73 0.10 2.74
C ILE A 216 -10.08 0.81 2.94
N ALA A 217 -11.07 0.13 3.55
CA ALA A 217 -12.35 0.76 3.89
C ALA A 217 -12.19 1.92 4.88
N LEU A 218 -11.27 1.83 5.84
CA LEU A 218 -10.95 2.94 6.76
C LEU A 218 -10.22 4.08 6.03
N THR A 219 -9.28 3.75 5.13
CA THR A 219 -8.60 4.74 4.28
C THR A 219 -9.60 5.56 3.46
N LEU A 220 -10.59 4.91 2.83
CA LEU A 220 -11.66 5.60 2.11
C LEU A 220 -12.53 6.46 3.04
N ALA A 221 -12.82 5.99 4.26
CA ALA A 221 -13.54 6.76 5.26
C ALA A 221 -12.80 8.06 5.64
N TRP A 222 -11.47 8.00 5.78
CA TRP A 222 -10.63 9.18 5.98
C TRP A 222 -10.68 10.12 4.77
N MET A 223 -10.63 9.63 3.53
CA MET A 223 -10.79 10.48 2.34
C MET A 223 -12.12 11.24 2.36
N ARG A 224 -13.25 10.56 2.64
CA ARG A 224 -14.57 11.19 2.76
C ARG A 224 -14.60 12.24 3.87
N ALA A 225 -14.05 11.94 5.04
CA ALA A 225 -14.03 12.84 6.18
C ALA A 225 -13.11 14.06 6.00
N LEU A 226 -12.02 13.92 5.23
CA LEU A 226 -11.13 15.00 4.82
C LEU A 226 -11.59 15.75 3.54
N GLN A 227 -12.74 15.38 2.98
CA GLN A 227 -13.31 15.96 1.74
C GLN A 227 -12.39 15.81 0.51
N VAL A 228 -11.53 14.79 0.48
CA VAL A 228 -10.68 14.46 -0.68
C VAL A 228 -11.51 13.67 -1.68
N GLU A 229 -11.91 14.29 -2.80
CA GLU A 229 -12.67 13.62 -3.86
C GLU A 229 -11.78 12.57 -4.57
N PRO A 230 -12.14 11.28 -4.55
CA PRO A 230 -11.32 10.23 -5.15
C PRO A 230 -11.55 10.14 -6.66
N THR A 231 -10.50 9.88 -7.44
CA THR A 231 -10.71 9.53 -8.85
C THR A 231 -11.34 8.14 -8.99
N ARG A 232 -12.02 7.91 -10.12
CA ARG A 232 -12.57 6.57 -10.47
C ARG A 232 -11.50 5.48 -10.39
N ARG A 233 -10.25 5.77 -10.76
CA ARG A 233 -9.13 4.83 -10.69
C ARG A 233 -8.77 4.46 -9.24
N THR A 234 -8.74 5.43 -8.33
CA THR A 234 -8.55 5.18 -6.89
C THR A 234 -9.65 4.28 -6.33
N LEU A 235 -10.91 4.56 -6.66
CA LEU A 235 -12.04 3.73 -6.23
C LEU A 235 -11.98 2.31 -6.82
N CYS A 236 -11.61 2.15 -8.09
CA CYS A 236 -11.43 0.83 -8.71
C CYS A 236 -10.33 0.02 -8.00
N PHE A 237 -9.15 0.61 -7.75
CA PHE A 237 -8.10 -0.07 -7.00
C PHE A 237 -8.54 -0.46 -5.59
N ALA A 238 -9.23 0.44 -4.88
CA ALA A 238 -9.75 0.16 -3.55
C ALA A 238 -10.70 -1.05 -3.54
N LEU A 239 -11.65 -1.10 -4.48
CA LEU A 239 -12.59 -2.22 -4.60
C LEU A 239 -11.90 -3.54 -4.96
N ILE A 240 -10.95 -3.53 -5.92
CA ILE A 240 -10.23 -4.75 -6.34
C ILE A 240 -9.48 -5.37 -5.15
N PHE A 241 -8.75 -4.58 -4.37
CA PHE A 241 -8.03 -5.09 -3.20
C PHE A 241 -8.97 -5.43 -2.03
N TRP A 242 -10.09 -4.69 -1.86
CA TRP A 242 -11.08 -5.00 -0.83
C TRP A 242 -11.75 -6.36 -1.05
N ALA A 243 -12.05 -6.70 -2.31
CA ALA A 243 -12.66 -7.98 -2.68
C ALA A 243 -11.90 -9.19 -2.09
N GLU A 244 -10.57 -9.13 -2.03
CA GLU A 244 -9.71 -10.20 -1.51
C GLU A 244 -9.94 -10.50 -0.01
N VAL A 245 -10.29 -9.48 0.77
CA VAL A 245 -10.51 -9.58 2.22
C VAL A 245 -11.99 -9.58 2.61
N SER A 246 -12.90 -9.18 1.71
CA SER A 246 -14.35 -9.20 1.94
C SER A 246 -15.06 -10.46 1.42
N VAL A 247 -14.47 -11.21 0.48
CA VAL A 247 -15.04 -12.43 -0.13
C VAL A 247 -14.36 -13.68 0.43
N ARG A 248 -15.09 -14.65 1.02
CA ARG A 248 -14.53 -15.94 1.50
C ARG A 248 -14.70 -17.08 0.48
N GLY A 249 -14.06 -16.98 -0.68
CA GLY A 249 -13.96 -18.10 -1.64
C GLY A 249 -15.31 -18.57 -2.25
N PRO A 250 -15.34 -19.75 -2.91
CA PRO A 250 -16.40 -20.11 -3.87
C PRO A 250 -17.79 -20.41 -3.29
N LEU A 251 -17.99 -20.37 -1.97
CA LEU A 251 -19.32 -20.51 -1.34
C LEU A 251 -20.11 -19.19 -1.28
N PHE A 252 -19.62 -18.13 -1.93
CA PHE A 252 -20.11 -16.77 -1.69
C PHE A 252 -21.42 -16.39 -2.38
N GLU A 253 -21.77 -17.03 -3.49
CA GLU A 253 -23.06 -16.80 -4.15
C GLU A 253 -24.23 -17.26 -3.25
N GLU A 254 -24.10 -18.40 -2.56
CA GLU A 254 -25.15 -18.86 -1.64
C GLU A 254 -25.31 -17.98 -0.39
N TRP A 255 -24.24 -17.34 0.09
CA TRP A 255 -24.25 -16.65 1.38
C TRP A 255 -24.61 -15.15 1.28
N ALA A 256 -24.13 -14.48 0.23
CA ALA A 256 -24.55 -13.10 -0.08
C ALA A 256 -26.06 -13.02 -0.40
N VAL A 257 -26.61 -14.07 -1.01
CA VAL A 257 -28.07 -14.21 -1.25
C VAL A 257 -28.86 -14.46 0.04
N LYS A 258 -28.27 -15.09 1.07
CA LYS A 258 -29.01 -15.52 2.29
C LYS A 258 -29.11 -14.48 3.41
N ASN A 259 -28.10 -13.61 3.62
CA ASN A 259 -27.96 -12.87 4.88
C ASN A 259 -27.74 -11.35 4.79
N GLY A 260 -27.99 -10.73 3.64
CA GLY A 260 -27.91 -9.27 3.46
C GLY A 260 -26.61 -8.80 2.82
N THR A 261 -26.44 -7.48 2.70
CA THR A 261 -25.35 -6.85 1.95
C THR A 261 -23.98 -7.30 2.47
N SER A 262 -23.24 -7.99 1.58
CA SER A 262 -21.87 -8.42 1.86
C SER A 262 -20.99 -7.23 2.22
N GLU A 263 -19.89 -7.45 2.95
CA GLU A 263 -18.95 -6.36 3.28
C GLU A 263 -18.32 -5.72 2.03
N TYR A 264 -18.35 -6.42 0.88
CA TYR A 264 -18.05 -5.81 -0.42
C TYR A 264 -19.19 -4.90 -0.89
N GLY A 265 -20.43 -5.41 -0.96
CA GLY A 265 -21.61 -4.66 -1.39
C GLY A 265 -21.87 -3.41 -0.54
N ARG A 266 -21.71 -3.51 0.79
CA ARG A 266 -21.83 -2.36 1.70
C ARG A 266 -20.80 -1.28 1.41
N LEU A 267 -19.56 -1.64 1.03
CA LEU A 267 -18.56 -0.66 0.62
C LEU A 267 -18.93 0.00 -0.73
N VAL A 268 -19.42 -0.79 -1.70
CA VAL A 268 -19.88 -0.28 -3.00
C VAL A 268 -21.05 0.70 -2.83
N GLU A 269 -22.06 0.34 -2.04
CA GLU A 269 -23.22 1.20 -1.70
C GLU A 269 -22.76 2.50 -1.01
N TRP A 270 -21.87 2.40 -0.02
CA TRP A 270 -21.34 3.57 0.68
C TRP A 270 -20.50 4.48 -0.22
N ILE A 271 -19.75 3.92 -1.18
CA ILE A 271 -19.05 4.69 -2.21
C ILE A 271 -20.07 5.39 -3.13
N ALA A 272 -21.13 4.70 -3.55
CA ALA A 272 -22.16 5.25 -4.42
C ALA A 272 -22.97 6.38 -3.76
N ASP A 273 -23.24 6.28 -2.45
CA ASP A 273 -23.77 7.37 -1.62
C ASP A 273 -22.78 8.56 -1.54
N TRP A 274 -21.50 8.29 -1.35
CA TRP A 274 -20.49 9.34 -1.19
C TRP A 274 -20.23 10.13 -2.48
N VAL A 275 -19.89 9.47 -3.59
CA VAL A 275 -19.49 10.15 -4.84
C VAL A 275 -20.64 10.31 -5.85
N GLY A 276 -21.80 9.72 -5.57
CA GLY A 276 -22.93 9.64 -6.47
C GLY A 276 -22.80 8.51 -7.50
N ALA A 277 -23.92 7.88 -7.85
CA ALA A 277 -23.98 6.73 -8.76
C ALA A 277 -23.30 6.96 -10.13
N ALA A 278 -23.26 8.20 -10.63
CA ALA A 278 -22.58 8.53 -11.89
C ALA A 278 -21.04 8.54 -11.79
N LYS A 279 -20.46 8.70 -10.60
CA LYS A 279 -18.99 8.66 -10.37
C LYS A 279 -18.53 7.32 -9.78
N ALA A 280 -19.40 6.57 -9.12
CA ALA A 280 -19.11 5.24 -8.60
C ALA A 280 -18.59 4.29 -9.70
N PRO A 281 -17.60 3.42 -9.40
CA PRO A 281 -17.19 2.36 -10.30
C PRO A 281 -18.33 1.37 -10.59
N ASN A 282 -18.44 0.94 -11.83
CA ASN A 282 -19.21 -0.24 -12.22
C ASN A 282 -18.27 -1.42 -12.51
N ASP A 283 -18.82 -2.62 -12.63
CA ASP A 283 -18.02 -3.85 -12.79
C ASP A 283 -17.13 -3.83 -14.04
N GLY A 284 -17.58 -3.18 -15.12
CA GLY A 284 -16.77 -2.98 -16.34
C GLY A 284 -15.54 -2.09 -16.11
N MET A 285 -15.67 -1.03 -15.31
CA MET A 285 -14.52 -0.20 -14.91
C MET A 285 -13.58 -0.96 -13.97
N VAL A 286 -14.12 -1.68 -12.99
CA VAL A 286 -13.34 -2.52 -12.06
C VAL A 286 -12.55 -3.58 -12.85
N ALA A 287 -13.20 -4.27 -13.79
CA ALA A 287 -12.56 -5.27 -14.65
C ALA A 287 -11.42 -4.68 -15.49
N ALA A 288 -11.59 -3.47 -16.05
CA ALA A 288 -10.55 -2.79 -16.83
C ALA A 288 -9.26 -2.52 -16.02
N TYR A 289 -9.38 -2.28 -14.71
CA TYR A 289 -8.23 -2.04 -13.81
C TYR A 289 -7.62 -3.30 -13.20
N LEU A 290 -8.22 -4.49 -13.35
CA LEU A 290 -7.65 -5.75 -12.85
C LEU A 290 -6.25 -6.03 -13.39
N GLN A 291 -5.97 -5.68 -14.66
CA GLN A 291 -4.64 -5.88 -15.25
C GLN A 291 -3.57 -4.97 -14.62
N GLU A 292 -3.92 -3.73 -14.26
CA GLU A 292 -3.01 -2.82 -13.55
C GLU A 292 -2.72 -3.31 -12.13
N VAL A 293 -3.74 -3.81 -11.43
CA VAL A 293 -3.58 -4.41 -10.10
C VAL A 293 -2.74 -5.70 -10.16
N ALA A 294 -2.95 -6.54 -11.17
CA ALA A 294 -2.12 -7.72 -11.41
C ALA A 294 -0.64 -7.32 -11.62
N GLN A 295 -0.34 -6.33 -12.46
CA GLN A 295 1.02 -5.81 -12.64
C GLN A 295 1.62 -5.17 -11.37
N ALA A 296 0.78 -4.54 -10.54
CA ALA A 296 1.16 -3.98 -9.26
C ALA A 296 1.49 -5.04 -8.21
N LYS A 297 0.80 -6.19 -8.26
CA LYS A 297 1.04 -7.37 -7.40
C LYS A 297 2.13 -8.31 -7.92
N ASP A 298 2.36 -8.36 -9.22
CA ASP A 298 3.37 -9.21 -9.85
C ASP A 298 4.76 -8.81 -9.37
N THR A 299 5.23 -9.50 -8.33
CA THR A 299 6.62 -9.53 -7.89
C THR A 299 7.50 -10.24 -8.91
N SER A 300 6.89 -11.11 -9.74
CA SER A 300 7.49 -11.85 -10.85
C SER A 300 8.50 -11.02 -11.65
N PRO A 301 9.76 -11.49 -11.84
CA PRO A 301 10.79 -10.72 -12.51
C PRO A 301 10.44 -10.53 -13.99
N THR A 302 10.13 -9.29 -14.37
CA THR A 302 9.79 -8.97 -15.76
C THR A 302 11.01 -9.20 -16.64
N ARG A 303 10.94 -10.24 -17.47
CA ARG A 303 12.02 -10.92 -18.19
C ARG A 303 12.67 -10.08 -19.32
N LYS A 304 13.10 -8.85 -19.04
CA LYS A 304 13.60 -7.87 -20.04
C LYS A 304 15.12 -7.93 -20.28
N THR A 305 15.91 -8.52 -19.40
CA THR A 305 17.40 -8.51 -19.49
C THR A 305 18.00 -9.69 -20.28
N LEU A 306 17.33 -10.15 -21.34
CA LEU A 306 17.83 -11.22 -22.22
C LEU A 306 17.78 -10.82 -23.71
N ARG A 307 18.05 -9.54 -24.00
CA ARG A 307 18.14 -9.01 -25.37
C ARG A 307 19.31 -8.02 -25.62
N ILE A 308 20.40 -8.14 -24.87
CA ILE A 308 21.68 -7.44 -25.12
C ILE A 308 22.85 -8.44 -25.11
N ARG A 309 22.87 -9.37 -26.08
CA ARG A 309 24.07 -10.21 -26.35
C ARG A 309 24.10 -10.87 -27.75
N ARG A 310 23.78 -10.13 -28.81
CA ARG A 310 24.04 -10.52 -30.22
C ARG A 310 24.31 -9.29 -31.12
N SER A 311 25.46 -8.63 -30.95
CA SER A 311 25.99 -7.66 -31.94
C SER A 311 27.51 -7.44 -31.87
N THR A 312 28.28 -8.32 -31.21
CA THR A 312 29.74 -8.31 -31.26
C THR A 312 30.20 -9.53 -32.05
N GLY A 313 30.29 -9.39 -33.38
CA GLY A 313 30.64 -10.52 -34.25
C GLY A 313 30.40 -10.30 -35.74
N ARG A 314 31.02 -9.27 -36.33
CA ARG A 314 31.58 -9.28 -37.71
C ARG A 314 32.09 -7.89 -38.11
N GLU A 315 33.38 -7.67 -37.88
CA GLU A 315 34.26 -6.68 -38.51
C GLU A 315 35.68 -7.03 -38.03
N GLY A 316 36.67 -7.34 -38.88
CA GLY A 316 36.62 -7.70 -40.30
C GLY A 316 37.96 -8.29 -40.72
N GLU A 317 37.96 -9.26 -41.64
CA GLU A 317 39.19 -9.65 -42.34
C GLU A 317 39.49 -8.62 -43.43
N ARG A 318 40.67 -7.98 -43.39
CA ARG A 318 41.48 -7.51 -44.52
C ARG A 318 42.79 -6.90 -44.05
#